data_AF-A0A749FUU7-F1
#
_entry.id   AF-A0A749FUU7-F1
#
_cell.length_a   1.000
_cell.length_b   1.000
_cell.length_c   1.000
_cell.angle_alpha   90.00
_cell.angle_beta   90.00
_cell.angle_gamma   90.00
#
_symmetry.space_group_name_H-M   'P 1'
#
loop_
_entity.id
_entity.type
_entity.pdbx_description
1 polymer ?
#
loop_
_entity_poly.entity_id
_entity_poly.type
_entity_poly.pdbx_seq_one_letter_code
_entity_poly.pdbx_strand_id
1 'polypeptide(L)'
;MRVNAEKILDAIHNCEIPYGRDGKTVQPGEQVAKHRLTVRHSDLKSWMSKNYPNQKPAFLFDAVEQQLHAGITVEAYQTLQAENKRLNIRLDNAMKTFQQQKNEISELQGERDSLRRMVDNSVQNIDQRSETTYLNIIGGLLFLMLGRSPAGMKQSVFENQSSIISNLLGHFEGKPGMSSRTLEAKFAEANKSIKS
;
A
#
# COMPACT_ATOMS: atom_id res chain seq x y z
N MET A 1 61.08 -2.81 2.63
CA MET A 1 61.48 -2.84 4.05
C MET A 1 62.23 -1.58 4.54
N ARG A 2 63.00 -0.86 3.70
CA ARG A 2 63.76 0.34 4.14
C ARG A 2 62.90 1.52 4.58
N VAL A 3 61.79 1.79 3.88
CA VAL A 3 60.93 2.98 4.10
C VAL A 3 60.28 3.02 5.50
N ASN A 4 59.83 1.88 6.05
CA ASN A 4 59.21 1.88 7.38
C ASN A 4 60.23 2.05 8.50
N ALA A 5 61.44 1.51 8.32
CA ALA A 5 62.53 1.73 9.26
C ALA A 5 63.01 3.19 9.22
N GLU A 6 63.00 3.83 8.07
CA GLU A 6 63.32 5.26 7.91
C GLU A 6 62.30 6.16 8.63
N LYS A 7 61.00 5.86 8.58
CA LYS A 7 59.97 6.59 9.34
C LYS A 7 60.16 6.50 10.85
N ILE A 8 60.49 5.31 11.35
CA ILE A 8 60.76 5.11 12.78
C ILE A 8 62.04 5.85 13.18
N LEU A 9 63.09 5.80 12.35
CA LEU A 9 64.31 6.56 12.60
C LEU A 9 64.05 8.06 12.60
N ASP A 10 63.31 8.59 11.63
CA ASP A 10 62.93 10.00 11.59
C ASP A 10 62.20 10.44 12.86
N ALA A 11 61.21 9.65 13.30
CA ALA A 11 60.48 9.91 14.54
C ALA A 11 61.37 9.89 15.79
N ILE A 12 62.40 9.04 15.82
CA ILE A 12 63.42 9.03 16.88
C ILE A 12 64.27 10.31 16.83
N HIS A 13 64.75 10.73 15.66
CA HIS A 13 65.56 11.95 15.52
C HIS A 13 64.78 13.21 15.92
N ASN A 14 63.47 13.23 15.65
CA ASN A 14 62.57 14.32 16.03
C ASN A 14 62.02 14.19 17.47
N CYS A 15 62.52 13.24 18.26
CA CYS A 15 62.09 12.99 19.65
C CYS A 15 60.58 12.70 19.82
N GLU A 16 59.92 12.19 18.78
CA GLU A 16 58.50 11.79 18.83
C GLU A 16 58.29 10.44 19.51
N ILE A 17 59.32 9.59 19.50
CA ILE A 17 59.33 8.27 20.15
C ILE A 17 60.51 8.22 21.13
N PRO A 18 60.28 7.90 22.41
CA PRO A 18 61.35 7.57 23.33
C PRO A 18 62.23 6.44 22.79
N TYR A 19 63.55 6.63 22.90
CA TYR A 19 64.54 5.67 22.43
C TYR A 19 65.57 5.35 23.51
N GLY A 20 66.35 4.31 23.25
CA GLY A 20 67.35 3.79 24.16
C GLY A 20 68.60 3.29 23.46
N ARG A 21 69.63 3.04 24.26
CA ARG A 21 70.89 2.41 23.87
C ARG A 21 70.97 1.04 24.52
N ASP A 22 71.07 -0.01 23.72
CA ASP A 22 71.17 -1.40 24.17
C ASP A 22 70.07 -1.77 25.21
N GLY A 23 68.84 -1.32 24.96
CA GLY A 23 67.66 -1.60 25.79
C GLY A 23 67.44 -0.66 26.98
N LYS A 24 68.34 0.30 27.23
CA LYS A 24 68.19 1.31 28.28
C LYS A 24 67.76 2.65 27.68
N THR A 25 66.66 3.20 28.18
CA THR A 25 66.16 4.52 27.75
C THR A 25 67.21 5.60 27.99
N VAL A 26 67.41 6.47 27.01
CA VAL A 26 68.36 7.60 27.07
C VAL A 26 67.61 8.93 27.15
N GLN A 27 68.33 10.00 27.49
CA GLN A 27 67.76 11.34 27.47
C GLN A 27 67.45 11.77 26.02
N PRO A 28 66.39 12.56 25.77
CA PRO A 28 66.11 13.11 24.45
C PRO A 28 67.31 13.91 23.92
N GLY A 29 67.72 13.63 22.69
CA GLY A 29 68.88 14.27 22.05
C GLY A 29 70.23 13.61 22.35
N GLU A 30 70.31 12.57 23.19
CA GLU A 30 71.54 11.79 23.35
C GLU A 30 71.90 11.10 22.02
N GLN A 31 73.15 11.29 21.56
CA GLN A 31 73.62 10.66 20.33
C GLN A 31 73.88 9.17 20.55
N VAL A 32 73.10 8.33 19.85
CA VAL A 32 73.24 6.87 19.88
C VAL A 32 73.53 6.37 18.47
N ALA A 33 74.55 5.53 18.32
CA ALA A 33 74.87 4.92 17.04
C ALA A 33 73.69 4.08 16.52
N LYS A 34 73.39 4.16 15.23
CA LYS A 34 72.21 3.52 14.60
C LYS A 34 72.04 2.04 14.95
N HIS A 35 73.14 1.30 15.06
CA HIS A 35 73.13 -0.14 15.36
C HIS A 35 72.89 -0.47 16.85
N ARG A 36 72.89 0.52 17.74
CA ARG A 36 72.64 0.39 19.19
C ARG A 36 71.28 0.97 19.61
N LEU A 37 70.57 1.58 18.66
CA LEU A 37 69.25 2.15 18.91
C LEU A 37 68.26 1.05 19.26
N THR A 38 67.50 1.29 20.32
CA THR A 38 66.42 0.42 20.78
C THR A 38 65.20 1.28 21.06
N VAL A 39 64.01 0.73 20.80
CA VAL A 39 62.72 1.36 21.10
C VAL A 39 61.89 0.36 21.88
N ARG A 40 61.22 0.80 22.94
CA ARG A 40 60.34 -0.09 23.70
C ARG A 40 59.10 -0.41 22.88
N HIS A 41 58.57 -1.63 23.06
CA HIS A 41 57.35 -2.09 22.40
C HIS A 41 56.16 -1.14 22.66
N SER A 42 55.96 -0.74 23.92
CA SER A 42 54.91 0.18 24.34
C SER A 42 54.96 1.51 23.58
N ASP A 43 56.16 2.09 23.48
CA ASP A 43 56.38 3.43 22.93
C ASP A 43 56.14 3.42 21.42
N LEU A 44 56.65 2.38 20.74
CA LEU A 44 56.40 2.17 19.31
C LEU A 44 54.91 1.90 19.02
N LYS A 45 54.25 1.09 19.85
CA LYS A 45 52.82 0.77 19.72
C LYS A 45 51.94 2.01 19.90
N SER A 46 52.22 2.84 20.91
CA SER A 46 51.51 4.10 21.14
C SER A 46 51.69 5.09 19.99
N TRP A 47 52.93 5.27 19.51
CA TRP A 47 53.20 6.17 18.38
C TRP A 47 52.53 5.69 17.09
N MET A 48 52.57 4.38 16.78
CA MET A 48 51.88 3.83 15.61
C MET A 48 50.37 3.93 15.72
N SER A 49 49.79 3.71 16.90
CA SER A 49 48.34 3.88 17.11
C SER A 49 47.87 5.31 16.84
N LYS A 50 48.71 6.30 17.16
CA LYS A 50 48.42 7.72 16.97
C LYS A 50 48.64 8.19 15.52
N ASN A 51 49.78 7.85 14.92
CA ASN A 51 50.21 8.42 13.64
C ASN A 51 49.85 7.55 12.43
N TYR A 52 49.64 6.24 12.64
CA TYR A 52 49.31 5.27 11.60
C TYR A 52 48.20 4.32 12.07
N PRO A 53 46.99 4.83 12.39
CA PRO A 53 45.93 4.01 13.00
C PRO A 53 45.44 2.85 12.11
N ASN A 54 45.75 2.91 10.81
CA ASN A 54 45.46 1.87 9.81
C ASN A 54 46.62 0.89 9.56
N GLN A 55 47.80 1.08 10.18
CA GLN A 55 48.96 0.20 10.01
C GLN A 55 49.30 -0.47 11.34
N LYS A 56 48.85 -1.72 11.50
CA LYS A 56 49.01 -2.50 12.73
C LYS A 56 49.75 -3.81 12.48
N PRO A 57 51.10 -3.82 12.50
CA PRO A 57 51.88 -5.06 12.30
C PRO A 57 51.70 -6.06 13.44
N ALA A 58 51.74 -7.36 13.11
CA ALA A 58 51.44 -8.45 14.03
C ALA A 58 52.40 -8.59 15.22
N PHE A 59 53.60 -8.01 15.12
CA PHE A 59 54.55 -7.99 16.24
C PHE A 59 54.23 -6.90 17.28
N LEU A 60 53.41 -5.91 16.94
CA LEU A 60 53.02 -4.79 17.82
C LEU A 60 51.59 -4.89 18.33
N PHE A 61 50.68 -5.41 17.49
CA PHE A 61 49.25 -5.47 17.75
C PHE A 61 48.78 -6.92 17.69
N ASP A 62 47.92 -7.30 18.62
CA ASP A 62 47.28 -8.61 18.59
C ASP A 62 46.22 -8.72 17.47
N ALA A 63 45.71 -9.93 17.23
CA ALA A 63 44.74 -10.17 16.15
C ALA A 63 43.44 -9.35 16.31
N VAL A 64 43.01 -9.07 17.54
CA VAL A 64 41.79 -8.30 17.81
C VAL A 64 42.05 -6.81 17.53
N GLU A 65 43.16 -6.28 18.02
CA GLU A 65 43.61 -4.91 17.78
C GLU A 65 43.85 -4.62 16.29
N GLN A 66 44.35 -5.61 15.54
CA GLN A 66 44.52 -5.52 14.08
C GLN A 66 43.18 -5.43 13.35
N GLN A 67 42.17 -6.17 13.80
CA GLN A 67 40.82 -6.18 13.21
C GLN A 67 39.99 -4.94 13.59
N LEU A 68 40.31 -4.29 14.70
CA LEU A 68 39.77 -2.99 15.10
C LEU A 68 40.34 -1.87 14.19
N HIS A 69 39.94 -1.85 12.92
CA HIS A 69 40.34 -0.83 11.96
C HIS A 69 39.74 0.54 12.34
N ALA A 70 40.57 1.57 12.38
CA ALA A 70 40.16 2.93 12.74
C ALA A 70 39.51 3.63 11.55
N GLY A 71 38.18 3.65 11.53
CA GLY A 71 37.39 4.39 10.54
C GLY A 71 36.89 3.51 9.40
N ILE A 72 35.63 3.72 9.03
CA ILE A 72 34.91 3.07 7.93
C ILE A 72 35.85 2.85 6.74
N THR A 73 36.13 1.59 6.39
CA THR A 73 36.99 1.30 5.24
C THR A 73 36.34 1.85 3.97
N VAL A 74 37.15 2.30 3.01
CA VAL A 74 36.66 2.78 1.70
C VAL A 74 35.79 1.72 1.03
N GLU A 75 36.14 0.45 1.20
CA GLU A 75 35.36 -0.69 0.73
C GLU A 75 33.98 -0.77 1.39
N ALA A 76 33.89 -0.69 2.72
CA ALA A 76 32.60 -0.71 3.43
C ALA A 76 31.70 0.47 3.00
N TYR A 77 32.28 1.65 2.80
CA TYR A 77 31.55 2.80 2.26
C TYR A 77 31.04 2.55 0.83
N GLN A 78 31.88 2.01 -0.05
CA GLN A 78 31.49 1.69 -1.43
C GLN A 78 30.39 0.63 -1.49
N THR A 79 30.46 -0.40 -0.64
CA THR A 79 29.41 -1.42 -0.51
C THR A 79 28.08 -0.80 -0.07
N LEU A 80 28.08 0.00 1.00
CA LEU A 80 26.88 0.69 1.48
C LEU A 80 26.33 1.68 0.45
N GLN A 81 27.20 2.35 -0.31
CA GLN A 81 26.78 3.26 -1.37
C GLN A 81 26.12 2.50 -2.54
N ALA A 82 26.68 1.36 -2.94
CA ALA A 82 26.09 0.50 -3.98
C ALA A 82 24.72 -0.04 -3.54
N GLU A 83 24.60 -0.45 -2.27
CA GLU A 83 23.33 -0.91 -1.72
C GLU A 83 22.28 0.21 -1.66
N ASN A 84 22.64 1.41 -1.22
CA ASN A 84 21.75 2.57 -1.24
C ASN A 84 21.24 2.89 -2.66
N LYS A 85 22.13 2.85 -3.67
CA LYS A 85 21.72 3.05 -5.07
C LYS A 85 20.71 1.98 -5.52
N ARG A 86 20.96 0.71 -5.16
CA ARG A 86 20.05 -0.40 -5.46
C ARG A 86 18.68 -0.20 -4.80
N LEU A 87 18.65 0.19 -3.53
CA LEU A 87 17.40 0.44 -2.80
C LEU A 87 16.62 1.62 -3.40
N ASN A 88 17.30 2.70 -3.78
CA ASN A 88 16.67 3.85 -4.43
C ASN A 88 16.01 3.47 -5.77
N ILE A 89 16.68 2.65 -6.60
CA ILE A 89 16.11 2.15 -7.85
C ILE A 89 14.86 1.31 -7.57
N ARG A 90 14.93 0.42 -6.57
CA ARG A 90 13.78 -0.43 -6.21
C ARG A 90 12.60 0.40 -5.70
N LEU A 91 12.87 1.44 -4.92
CA LEU A 91 11.85 2.35 -4.41
C LEU A 91 11.17 3.11 -5.55
N ASP A 92 11.92 3.68 -6.48
CA ASP A 92 11.39 4.39 -7.65
C ASP A 92 10.50 3.47 -8.52
N ASN A 93 10.96 2.24 -8.78
CA ASN A 93 10.18 1.25 -9.51
C ASN A 93 8.88 0.90 -8.78
N ALA A 94 8.94 0.67 -7.46
CA ALA A 94 7.75 0.36 -6.66
C ALA A 94 6.75 1.52 -6.66
N MET A 95 7.22 2.77 -6.55
CA MET A 95 6.37 3.96 -6.63
C MET A 95 5.67 4.08 -7.99
N LYS A 96 6.39 3.83 -9.09
CA LYS A 96 5.82 3.84 -10.45
C LYS A 96 4.74 2.77 -10.61
N THR A 97 5.02 1.53 -10.21
CA THR A 97 4.05 0.43 -10.27
C THR A 97 2.81 0.73 -9.42
N PHE A 98 3.01 1.24 -8.21
CA PHE A 98 1.90 1.61 -7.34
C PHE A 98 1.01 2.70 -7.97
N GLN A 99 1.61 3.74 -8.54
CA GLN A 99 0.86 4.80 -9.19
C GLN A 99 0.09 4.29 -10.41
N GLN A 100 0.69 3.40 -11.20
CA GLN A 100 0.02 2.78 -12.34
C GLN A 100 -1.18 1.94 -11.89
N GLN A 101 -0.99 1.05 -10.92
CA GLN A 101 -2.07 0.21 -10.39
C GLN A 101 -3.20 1.04 -9.78
N LYS A 102 -2.86 2.14 -9.09
CA LYS A 102 -3.86 3.05 -8.54
C LYS A 102 -4.71 3.70 -9.63
N ASN A 103 -4.09 4.10 -10.74
CA ASN A 103 -4.82 4.66 -11.89
C ASN A 103 -5.72 3.60 -12.53
N GLU A 104 -5.21 2.40 -12.79
CA GLU A 104 -5.97 1.28 -13.37
C GLU A 104 -7.18 0.91 -12.49
N ILE A 105 -7.00 0.84 -11.17
CA ILE A 105 -8.12 0.59 -10.23
C ILE A 105 -9.16 1.70 -10.32
N SER A 106 -8.75 2.97 -10.41
CA SER A 106 -9.67 4.10 -10.51
C SER A 106 -10.47 4.06 -11.82
N GLU A 107 -9.83 3.69 -12.93
CA GLU A 107 -10.47 3.55 -14.24
C GLU A 107 -11.48 2.39 -14.23
N LEU A 108 -11.07 1.22 -13.76
CA LEU A 108 -11.93 0.04 -13.63
C LEU A 108 -13.12 0.29 -12.70
N GLN A 109 -12.93 1.04 -11.61
CA GLN A 109 -14.01 1.45 -10.73
C GLN A 109 -15.01 2.37 -11.45
N GLY A 110 -14.52 3.33 -12.23
CA GLY A 110 -15.36 4.22 -13.04
C GLY A 110 -16.17 3.47 -14.10
N GLU A 111 -15.55 2.52 -14.80
CA GLU A 111 -16.21 1.66 -15.78
C GLU A 111 -17.28 0.78 -15.12
N ARG A 112 -16.93 0.11 -14.02
CA ARG A 112 -17.87 -0.72 -13.25
C ARG A 112 -19.09 0.07 -12.81
N ASP A 113 -18.89 1.28 -12.28
CA ASP A 113 -19.99 2.12 -11.81
C ASP A 113 -20.89 2.59 -12.96
N SER A 114 -20.30 2.88 -14.11
CA SER A 114 -21.05 3.25 -15.33
C SER A 114 -21.87 2.07 -15.84
N LEU A 115 -21.28 0.87 -15.93
CA LEU A 115 -21.97 -0.36 -16.32
C LEU A 115 -23.12 -0.68 -15.35
N ARG A 116 -22.87 -0.56 -14.05
CA ARG A 116 -23.90 -0.81 -13.03
C ARG A 116 -25.09 0.15 -13.18
N ARG A 117 -24.83 1.45 -13.38
CA ARG A 117 -25.91 2.42 -13.62
C ARG A 117 -26.70 2.11 -14.89
N MET A 118 -26.04 1.68 -15.97
CA MET A 118 -26.74 1.31 -17.21
C MET A 118 -27.65 0.08 -17.00
N VAL A 119 -27.17 -0.93 -16.28
CA VAL A 119 -27.95 -2.12 -15.94
C VAL A 119 -29.12 -1.76 -15.02
N ASP A 120 -28.86 -1.03 -13.94
CA ASP A 120 -29.91 -0.65 -12.99
C ASP A 120 -31.00 0.19 -13.67
N ASN A 121 -30.61 1.18 -14.50
CA ASN A 121 -31.57 2.01 -15.24
C ASN A 121 -32.37 1.20 -16.25
N SER A 122 -31.74 0.27 -16.98
CA SER A 122 -32.45 -0.56 -17.96
C SER A 122 -33.45 -1.51 -17.29
N VAL A 123 -33.07 -2.14 -16.17
CA VAL A 123 -33.97 -2.99 -15.38
C VAL A 123 -35.14 -2.18 -14.82
N GLN A 124 -34.88 -1.01 -14.22
CA GLN A 124 -35.94 -0.14 -13.69
C GLN A 124 -36.92 0.33 -14.78
N ASN A 125 -36.41 0.71 -15.95
CA ASN A 125 -37.25 1.12 -17.08
C ASN A 125 -38.11 -0.04 -17.61
N ILE A 126 -37.57 -1.26 -17.66
CA ILE A 126 -38.32 -2.47 -18.06
C ILE A 126 -39.44 -2.76 -17.06
N ASP A 127 -39.14 -2.65 -15.76
CA ASP A 127 -40.10 -2.88 -14.68
C ASP A 127 -41.23 -1.85 -14.73
N GLN A 128 -40.90 -0.56 -14.85
CA GLN A 128 -41.90 0.52 -14.92
C GLN A 128 -42.81 0.41 -16.15
N ARG A 129 -42.26 0.02 -17.31
CA ARG A 129 -43.05 -0.19 -18.53
C ARG A 129 -44.01 -1.37 -18.38
N SER A 130 -43.55 -2.45 -17.78
CA SER A 130 -44.36 -3.64 -17.54
C SER A 130 -45.45 -3.36 -16.51
N GLU A 131 -45.11 -2.66 -15.43
CA GLU A 131 -46.05 -2.24 -14.38
C GLU A 131 -47.15 -1.34 -14.93
N THR A 132 -46.80 -0.31 -15.72
CA THR A 132 -47.79 0.56 -16.38
C THR A 132 -48.73 -0.25 -17.27
N THR A 133 -48.18 -1.22 -18.01
CA THR A 133 -48.99 -2.12 -18.85
C THR A 133 -49.99 -2.92 -18.02
N TYR A 134 -49.54 -3.50 -16.90
CA TYR A 134 -50.43 -4.26 -15.99
C TYR A 134 -51.48 -3.37 -15.34
N LEU A 135 -51.12 -2.18 -14.89
CA LEU A 135 -52.07 -1.21 -14.32
C LEU A 135 -53.13 -0.80 -15.34
N ASN A 136 -52.77 -0.57 -16.60
CA ASN A 136 -53.73 -0.26 -17.67
C ASN A 136 -54.67 -1.43 -17.95
N ILE A 137 -54.15 -2.66 -18.02
CA ILE A 137 -54.98 -3.86 -18.19
C ILE A 137 -55.97 -3.98 -17.02
N ILE A 138 -55.49 -3.86 -15.78
CA ILE A 138 -56.32 -3.95 -14.57
C ILE A 138 -57.39 -2.84 -14.57
N GLY A 139 -57.01 -1.60 -14.88
CA GLY A 139 -57.91 -0.45 -14.94
C GLY A 139 -59.00 -0.64 -15.99
N GLY A 140 -58.65 -1.19 -17.16
CA GLY A 140 -59.58 -1.48 -18.24
C GLY A 140 -60.57 -2.58 -17.86
N LEU A 141 -60.08 -3.64 -17.22
CA LEU A 141 -60.93 -4.71 -16.69
C LEU A 141 -61.87 -4.20 -15.60
N LEU A 142 -61.40 -3.35 -14.68
CA LEU A 142 -62.23 -2.71 -13.66
C LEU A 142 -63.31 -1.82 -14.28
N PHE A 143 -62.95 -1.02 -15.29
CA PHE A 143 -63.88 -0.17 -16.01
C PHE A 143 -64.97 -0.99 -16.71
N LEU A 144 -64.60 -2.09 -17.37
CA LEU A 144 -65.56 -3.00 -18.00
C LEU A 144 -66.46 -3.67 -16.95
N MET A 145 -65.88 -4.27 -15.91
CA MET A 145 -66.64 -4.99 -14.88
C MET A 145 -67.67 -4.11 -14.17
N LEU A 146 -67.33 -2.85 -13.89
CA LEU A 146 -68.22 -1.91 -13.20
C LEU A 146 -69.05 -1.06 -14.18
N GLY A 147 -68.85 -1.25 -15.48
CA GLY A 147 -69.46 -0.50 -16.54
C GLY A 147 -70.81 -1.06 -17.00
N ARG A 148 -71.43 -0.31 -17.90
CA ARG A 148 -72.62 -0.73 -18.64
C ARG A 148 -72.31 -0.74 -20.13
N SER A 149 -72.94 -1.63 -20.87
CA SER A 149 -72.90 -1.62 -22.34
C SER A 149 -73.61 -0.37 -22.89
N PRO A 150 -73.41 -0.01 -24.16
CA PRO A 150 -74.16 1.08 -24.80
C PRO A 150 -75.69 0.91 -24.74
N ALA A 151 -76.17 -0.34 -24.63
CA ALA A 151 -77.58 -0.66 -24.43
C ALA A 151 -78.05 -0.57 -22.96
N GLY A 152 -77.20 -0.09 -22.05
CA GLY A 152 -77.52 0.10 -20.63
C GLY A 152 -77.41 -1.15 -19.74
N MET A 153 -77.00 -2.29 -20.30
CA MET A 153 -76.87 -3.56 -19.56
C MET A 153 -75.59 -3.58 -18.73
N LYS A 154 -75.66 -4.02 -17.46
CA LYS A 154 -74.46 -4.22 -16.64
C LYS A 154 -73.56 -5.27 -17.29
N GLN A 155 -72.26 -5.00 -17.34
CA GLN A 155 -71.29 -5.93 -17.94
C GLN A 155 -70.80 -7.00 -16.95
N SER A 156 -71.01 -6.82 -15.64
CA SER A 156 -70.76 -7.86 -14.63
C SER A 156 -71.78 -7.84 -13.50
N VAL A 157 -71.69 -8.84 -12.61
CA VAL A 157 -72.49 -8.97 -11.38
C VAL A 157 -71.99 -8.08 -10.24
N PHE A 158 -70.81 -7.47 -10.39
CA PHE A 158 -70.19 -6.66 -9.33
C PHE A 158 -70.68 -5.21 -9.37
N GLU A 159 -71.06 -4.69 -8.20
CA GLU A 159 -71.63 -3.33 -8.07
C GLU A 159 -70.56 -2.27 -7.83
N ASN A 160 -69.47 -2.64 -7.16
CA ASN A 160 -68.39 -1.72 -6.80
C ASN A 160 -67.05 -2.45 -6.57
N GLN A 161 -65.97 -1.69 -6.43
CA GLN A 161 -64.63 -2.24 -6.24
C GLN A 161 -64.51 -3.09 -4.96
N SER A 162 -65.18 -2.71 -3.87
CA SER A 162 -65.16 -3.49 -2.61
C SER A 162 -65.73 -4.90 -2.80
N SER A 163 -66.78 -5.05 -3.63
CA SER A 163 -67.36 -6.37 -3.95
C SER A 163 -66.42 -7.25 -4.76
N ILE A 164 -65.63 -6.65 -5.66
CA ILE A 164 -64.58 -7.33 -6.43
C ILE A 164 -63.44 -7.77 -5.50
N ILE A 165 -62.96 -6.86 -4.65
CA ILE A 165 -61.88 -7.15 -3.68
C ILE A 165 -62.29 -8.30 -2.75
N SER A 166 -63.49 -8.24 -2.20
CA SER A 166 -64.00 -9.29 -1.30
C SER A 166 -64.06 -10.66 -1.99
N ASN A 167 -64.47 -10.70 -3.27
CA ASN A 167 -64.48 -11.93 -4.05
C ASN A 167 -63.07 -12.43 -4.37
N LEU A 168 -62.14 -11.55 -4.74
CA LEU A 168 -60.74 -11.90 -4.99
C LEU A 168 -60.07 -12.47 -3.74
N LEU A 169 -60.32 -11.87 -2.57
CA LEU A 169 -59.81 -12.36 -1.29
C LEU A 169 -60.37 -13.76 -1.00
N GLY A 170 -61.67 -13.98 -1.18
CA GLY A 170 -62.29 -15.29 -0.95
C GLY A 170 -61.81 -16.40 -1.87
N HIS A 171 -61.45 -16.09 -3.13
CA HIS A 171 -61.02 -17.10 -4.11
C HIS A 171 -59.50 -17.32 -4.17
N PHE A 172 -58.72 -16.32 -3.77
CA PHE A 172 -57.26 -16.33 -3.94
C PHE A 172 -56.50 -16.07 -2.63
N GLU A 173 -57.12 -16.39 -1.49
CA GLU A 173 -56.50 -16.27 -0.18
C GLU A 173 -55.14 -16.99 -0.13
N GLY A 174 -54.16 -16.38 0.55
CA GLY A 174 -52.81 -16.94 0.72
C GLY A 174 -51.86 -16.73 -0.47
N LYS A 175 -52.32 -16.20 -1.60
CA LYS A 175 -51.41 -15.81 -2.70
C LYS A 175 -50.62 -14.55 -2.35
N PRO A 176 -49.28 -14.54 -2.52
CA PRO A 176 -48.48 -13.34 -2.32
C PRO A 176 -49.01 -12.16 -3.16
N GLY A 177 -49.14 -10.99 -2.54
CA GLY A 177 -49.67 -9.78 -3.19
C GLY A 177 -51.20 -9.67 -3.24
N MET A 178 -51.95 -10.66 -2.74
CA MET A 178 -53.42 -10.63 -2.71
C MET A 178 -53.99 -10.20 -1.34
N SER A 179 -53.33 -9.28 -0.64
CA SER A 179 -53.89 -8.69 0.59
C SER A 179 -54.92 -7.60 0.26
N SER A 180 -55.90 -7.33 1.15
CA SER A 180 -56.89 -6.25 0.92
C SER A 180 -56.20 -4.92 0.63
N ARG A 181 -55.21 -4.57 1.45
CA ARG A 181 -54.41 -3.35 1.30
C ARG A 181 -53.71 -3.28 -0.06
N THR A 182 -53.15 -4.39 -0.54
CA THR A 182 -52.45 -4.44 -1.84
C THR A 182 -53.43 -4.25 -3.00
N LEU A 183 -54.58 -4.93 -2.95
CA LEU A 183 -55.61 -4.84 -3.98
C LEU A 183 -56.20 -3.43 -4.06
N GLU A 184 -56.52 -2.83 -2.91
CA GLU A 184 -57.01 -1.45 -2.83
C GLU A 184 -56.02 -0.46 -3.45
N ALA A 185 -54.74 -0.57 -3.08
CA ALA A 185 -53.68 0.28 -3.63
C ALA A 185 -53.54 0.10 -5.15
N LYS A 186 -53.44 -1.14 -5.64
CA LYS A 186 -53.26 -1.41 -7.07
C LYS A 186 -54.48 -1.03 -7.90
N PHE A 187 -55.70 -1.16 -7.37
CA PHE A 187 -56.91 -0.72 -8.06
C PHE A 187 -57.00 0.80 -8.14
N ALA A 188 -56.59 1.51 -7.10
CA ALA A 188 -56.50 2.96 -7.12
C ALA A 188 -55.44 3.45 -8.13
N GLU A 189 -54.27 2.82 -8.17
CA GLU A 189 -53.21 3.09 -9.16
C GLU A 189 -53.68 2.81 -10.59
N ALA A 190 -54.31 1.64 -10.82
CA ALA A 190 -54.82 1.24 -12.13
C ALA A 190 -55.87 2.21 -12.67
N ASN A 191 -56.80 2.64 -11.82
CA ASN A 191 -57.81 3.65 -12.17
C ASN A 191 -57.18 5.00 -12.55
N LYS A 192 -56.07 5.39 -11.91
CA LYS A 192 -55.34 6.62 -12.27
C LYS A 192 -54.61 6.43 -13.59
N SER A 193 -53.90 5.31 -13.75
CA SER A 193 -53.09 4.99 -14.92
C SER A 193 -53.90 5.02 -16.22
N ILE A 194 -55.10 4.44 -16.24
CA ILE A 194 -55.92 4.39 -17.47
C ILE A 194 -56.66 5.71 -17.78
N LYS A 195 -56.72 6.63 -16.82
CA LYS A 195 -57.34 7.96 -16.99
C LYS A 195 -56.31 9.05 -17.33
N SER A 196 -55.02 8.74 -17.19
CA SER A 196 -53.90 9.63 -17.50
C SER A 196 -53.56 9.55 -18.98
#